data_AF-A0AAW5N3F2-F1
#
_entry.id   AF-A0AAW5N3F2-F1
#
_cell.length_a   1.000
_cell.length_b   1.000
_cell.length_c   1.000
_cell.angle_alpha   90.00
_cell.angle_beta   90.00
_cell.angle_gamma   90.00
#
_symmetry.space_group_name_H-M   'P 1'
#
loop_
_entity.id
_entity.type
_entity.pdbx_description
1 polymer ?
#
loop_
_entity_poly.entity_id
_entity_poly.type
_entity_poly.pdbx_seq_one_letter_code
_entity_poly.pdbx_strand_id
1 'polypeptide(L)'
;TFVYLSATLDAAIWGAELAVGTGRGRIYIVEPTGSIEYDPNLTDKRFPGNPTKSYRSRNSFRILGEVTGWKGHSPDQLKEMHDHL
;
A
#
# COMPACT_ATOMS: atom_id res chain seq x y z
N THR A 1 -0.04 -9.01 -14.68
CA THR A 1 0.28 -7.87 -13.80
C THR A 1 -0.51 -8.02 -12.51
N PHE A 2 0.01 -7.55 -11.38
CA PHE A 2 -0.68 -7.60 -10.09
C PHE A 2 -1.11 -6.20 -9.67
N VAL A 3 -2.21 -6.12 -8.93
CA VAL A 3 -2.64 -4.92 -8.21
C VAL A 3 -2.45 -5.19 -6.72
N TYR A 4 -1.85 -4.23 -6.02
CA TYR A 4 -1.46 -4.35 -4.61
C TYR A 4 -2.46 -3.62 -3.72
N LEU A 5 -2.66 -4.15 -2.50
CA LEU A 5 -3.49 -3.54 -1.47
C LEU A 5 -2.96 -3.88 -0.08
N SER A 6 -3.41 -3.13 0.92
CA SER A 6 -3.14 -3.44 2.32
C SER A 6 -4.41 -3.30 3.16
N ALA A 7 -4.48 -4.09 4.23
CA ALA A 7 -5.49 -3.96 5.28
C ALA A 7 -5.03 -3.07 6.45
N THR A 8 -3.89 -2.37 6.32
CA THR A 8 -3.45 -1.34 7.28
C THR A 8 -3.33 0.01 6.60
N LEU A 9 -3.75 1.07 7.31
CA LEU A 9 -3.67 2.44 6.77
C LEU A 9 -2.21 2.89 6.60
N ASP A 10 -1.32 2.51 7.52
CA ASP A 10 0.10 2.85 7.48
C ASP A 10 0.79 2.37 6.18
N ALA A 11 0.59 1.10 5.81
CA ALA A 11 1.13 0.58 4.55
C ALA A 11 0.47 1.22 3.32
N ALA A 12 -0.83 1.58 3.40
CA ALA A 12 -1.51 2.29 2.32
C ALA A 12 -0.98 3.73 2.15
N ILE A 13 -0.58 4.39 3.24
CA ILE A 13 0.07 5.71 3.23
C ILE A 13 1.42 5.62 2.50
N TRP A 14 2.26 4.63 2.84
CA TRP A 14 3.51 4.39 2.10
C TRP A 14 3.26 4.17 0.60
N GLY A 15 2.27 3.35 0.25
CA GLY A 15 1.89 3.13 -1.14
C GLY A 15 1.47 4.43 -1.86
N ALA A 16 0.77 5.34 -1.18
CA ALA A 16 0.35 6.61 -1.73
C ALA A 16 1.50 7.63 -1.87
N GLU A 17 2.44 7.66 -0.92
CA GLU A 17 3.56 8.60 -0.90
C GLU A 17 4.70 8.18 -1.84
N LEU A 18 4.93 6.89 -2.01
CA LEU A 18 5.98 6.34 -2.88
C LEU A 18 5.48 6.05 -4.31
N ALA A 19 4.20 6.28 -4.60
CA ALA A 19 3.64 6.08 -5.92
C ALA A 19 4.32 6.96 -6.97
N VAL A 20 4.62 6.38 -8.13
CA VAL A 20 5.18 7.13 -9.26
C VAL A 20 4.11 8.08 -9.82
N GLY A 21 4.40 9.38 -9.79
CA GLY A 21 3.53 10.42 -10.36
C GLY A 21 3.82 11.80 -9.76
N THR A 22 3.24 12.84 -10.34
CA THR A 22 3.39 14.24 -9.88
C THR A 22 2.17 14.74 -9.10
N GLY A 23 1.09 13.95 -9.06
CA GLY A 23 -0.12 14.29 -8.33
C GLY A 23 -0.03 13.93 -6.85
N ARG A 24 -0.99 14.44 -6.07
CA ARG A 24 -1.14 14.05 -4.66
C ARG A 24 -1.46 12.54 -4.57
N GLY A 25 -0.77 11.84 -3.67
CA GLY A 25 -1.11 10.47 -3.30
C GLY A 25 -2.56 10.33 -2.84
N ARG A 26 -3.20 9.22 -3.22
CA ARG A 26 -4.59 8.91 -2.87
C ARG A 26 -4.68 7.50 -2.32
N ILE A 27 -5.58 7.32 -1.35
CA ILE A 27 -5.84 6.02 -0.73
C ILE A 27 -7.32 5.70 -0.96
N TYR A 28 -7.59 4.58 -1.62
CA TYR A 28 -8.94 4.12 -1.90
C TYR A 28 -9.29 2.92 -1.02
N ILE A 29 -10.52 2.92 -0.50
CA ILE A 29 -11.12 1.72 0.08
C ILE A 29 -11.63 0.89 -1.08
N VAL A 30 -11.21 -0.38 -1.12
CA VAL A 30 -11.53 -1.27 -2.23
C VAL A 30 -12.03 -2.61 -1.73
N GLU A 31 -12.88 -3.25 -2.53
CA GLU A 31 -13.22 -4.67 -2.36
C GLU A 31 -12.58 -5.53 -3.47
N PRO A 32 -12.03 -6.70 -3.14
CA PRO A 32 -11.54 -7.64 -4.14
C PRO A 32 -12.69 -8.18 -5.00
N THR A 33 -12.49 -8.22 -6.33
CA THR A 33 -13.42 -8.91 -7.23
C THR A 33 -13.06 -10.39 -7.45
N GLY A 34 -11.96 -10.85 -6.85
CA GLY A 34 -11.49 -12.22 -6.90
C GLY A 34 -10.47 -12.50 -5.79
N SER A 35 -9.72 -13.59 -5.92
CA SER A 35 -8.76 -14.02 -4.89
C SER A 35 -7.63 -13.00 -4.66
N ILE A 36 -7.20 -12.88 -3.42
CA ILE A 36 -6.01 -12.13 -3.01
C ILE A 36 -5.00 -13.11 -2.41
N GLU A 37 -3.72 -12.81 -2.56
CA GLU A 37 -2.62 -13.56 -1.98
C GLU A 37 -1.69 -12.61 -1.21
N TYR A 38 -0.90 -13.15 -0.29
CA TYR A 38 0.09 -12.37 0.46
C TYR A 38 1.10 -11.72 -0.49
N ASP A 39 1.47 -10.47 -0.20
CA ASP A 39 2.50 -9.78 -0.98
C ASP A 39 3.88 -10.40 -0.68
N PRO A 40 4.54 -11.06 -1.65
CA PRO A 40 5.83 -11.67 -1.44
C PRO A 40 6.96 -10.66 -1.30
N ASN A 41 6.74 -9.36 -1.53
CA ASN A 41 7.73 -8.31 -1.32
C ASN A 41 7.85 -7.89 0.15
N LEU A 42 6.82 -8.16 0.96
CA LEU A 42 6.73 -7.69 2.34
C LEU A 42 6.50 -8.83 3.35
N THR A 43 5.91 -9.94 2.92
CA THR A 43 5.65 -11.11 3.76
C THR A 43 6.93 -11.93 3.95
N ASP A 44 7.23 -12.28 5.20
CA ASP A 44 8.40 -13.08 5.59
C ASP A 44 9.74 -12.51 5.06
N LYS A 45 9.85 -11.18 4.99
CA LYS A 45 11.08 -10.49 4.59
C LYS A 45 11.88 -9.99 5.79
N ARG A 46 11.52 -8.81 6.29
CA ARG A 46 12.18 -8.22 7.46
C ARG A 46 11.65 -8.79 8.78
N PHE A 47 10.37 -9.17 8.79
CA PHE A 47 9.67 -9.70 9.95
C PHE A 47 8.90 -10.98 9.57
N PRO A 48 8.71 -11.94 10.50
CA PRO A 48 7.91 -13.12 10.25
C PRO A 48 6.44 -12.79 9.96
N GLY A 49 5.84 -13.52 9.04
CA GLY A 49 4.46 -13.37 8.60
C GLY A 49 4.21 -12.10 7.79
N ASN A 50 2.99 -11.59 7.89
CA ASN A 50 2.53 -10.42 7.13
C ASN A 50 2.00 -9.31 8.07
N PRO A 51 2.88 -8.66 8.86
CA PRO A 51 2.46 -7.68 9.87
C PRO A 51 1.81 -6.44 9.26
N THR A 52 2.24 -6.01 8.07
CA THR A 52 1.66 -4.88 7.34
C THR A 52 0.33 -5.23 6.67
N LYS A 53 -0.07 -6.52 6.72
CA LYS A 53 -1.26 -7.07 6.04
C LYS A 53 -1.31 -6.62 4.59
N SER A 54 -0.21 -6.84 3.87
CA SER A 54 -0.06 -6.47 2.46
C SER A 54 -0.36 -7.65 1.55
N TYR A 55 -1.09 -7.39 0.47
CA TYR A 55 -1.62 -8.40 -0.43
C TYR A 55 -1.48 -7.95 -1.87
N ARG A 56 -1.71 -8.89 -2.79
CA ARG A 56 -1.86 -8.60 -4.22
C ARG A 56 -2.92 -9.49 -4.87
N SER A 57 -3.45 -9.05 -6.00
CA SER A 57 -4.36 -9.83 -6.84
C SER A 57 -4.05 -9.66 -8.32
N ARG A 58 -4.40 -10.69 -9.11
CA ARG A 58 -4.49 -10.58 -10.58
C ARG A 58 -5.85 -10.07 -11.04
N ASN A 59 -6.86 -10.11 -10.18
CA ASN A 59 -8.19 -9.60 -10.45
C ASN A 59 -8.24 -8.10 -10.14
N SER A 60 -9.20 -7.40 -10.73
CA SER A 60 -9.42 -5.99 -10.42
C SER A 60 -10.02 -5.80 -9.03
N PHE A 61 -10.05 -4.56 -8.58
CA PHE A 61 -10.72 -4.17 -7.34
C PHE A 61 -11.83 -3.18 -7.66
N ARG A 62 -12.95 -3.25 -6.92
CA ARG A 62 -13.99 -2.22 -6.98
C ARG A 62 -13.70 -1.16 -5.94
N ILE A 63 -13.65 0.11 -6.36
CA ILE A 63 -13.51 1.24 -5.45
C ILE A 63 -14.83 1.46 -4.72
N LEU A 64 -14.79 1.44 -3.40
CA LEU A 64 -15.93 1.68 -2.52
C LEU A 64 -15.90 3.12 -1.95
N GLY A 65 -14.74 3.74 -1.89
CA GLY A 65 -14.59 5.11 -1.41
C GLY A 65 -13.13 5.57 -1.41
N GLU A 66 -12.92 6.81 -0.99
CA GLU A 66 -11.60 7.42 -0.81
C GLU A 66 -11.39 7.73 0.67
N VAL A 67 -10.24 7.34 1.22
CA VAL A 67 -9.81 7.75 2.55
C VAL A 67 -9.29 9.18 2.44
N THR A 68 -9.93 10.11 3.13
CA THR A 68 -9.52 11.51 3.20
C THR A 68 -9.00 11.85 4.60
N GLY A 69 -8.25 12.95 4.74
CA GLY A 69 -7.77 13.41 6.04
C GLY A 69 -6.69 12.54 6.71
N TRP A 70 -6.11 11.57 6.00
CA TRP A 70 -4.95 10.83 6.50
C TRP A 70 -3.73 11.74 6.61
N LYS A 71 -2.90 11.46 7.61
CA LYS A 71 -1.64 12.17 7.86
C LYS A 71 -0.50 11.34 7.27
N GLY A 72 0.28 11.95 6.38
CA GLY A 72 1.48 11.34 5.80
C GLY A 72 2.61 11.18 6.81
N HIS A 73 3.67 10.50 6.38
CA HIS A 73 4.89 10.38 7.15
C HIS A 73 5.64 11.71 7.26
N SER A 74 6.56 11.82 8.21
CA SER A 74 7.40 13.02 8.29
C SER A 74 8.30 13.15 7.06
N PRO A 75 8.72 14.36 6.67
CA PRO A 75 9.67 14.55 5.57
C PRO A 75 10.97 13.75 5.74
N ASP A 76 11.45 13.61 6.98
CA ASP A 76 12.67 12.85 7.28
C ASP A 76 12.47 11.35 7.05
N GLN A 77 11.32 10.79 7.47
CA GLN A 77 10.98 9.39 7.23
C GLN A 77 10.83 9.09 5.74
N LEU A 78 10.18 10.00 4.99
CA LEU A 78 10.05 9.88 3.54
C LEU A 78 11.41 9.90 2.85
N LYS A 79 12.28 10.84 3.24
CA LYS A 79 13.64 10.93 2.70
C LYS A 79 14.42 9.65 2.98
N GLU A 80 14.40 9.17 4.23
CA GLU A 80 15.08 7.93 4.61
C GLU A 80 14.57 6.76 3.77
N MET A 81 13.26 6.63 3.57
CA MET A 81 12.70 5.57 2.73
C MET A 81 13.18 5.69 1.28
N HIS A 82 13.12 6.87 0.67
CA HIS A 82 13.58 7.09 -0.70
C HIS A 82 15.07 6.79 -0.91
N ASP A 83 15.90 7.07 0.09
CA ASP A 83 17.34 6.78 0.05
C ASP A 83 17.63 5.25 0.09
N HIS A 84 16.66 4.42 0.52
CA HIS A 84 16.79 2.96 0.66
C HIS A 84 15.95 2.13 -0.35
N LEU A 85 15.25 2.77 -1.29
CA LEU A 85 14.51 2.10 -2.38
C LEU A 85 15.43 1.67 -3.52
#